data_AF-A0AAV6EH78-F1
#
_entry.id   AF-A0AAV6EH78-F1
#
_cell.length_a   1.000
_cell.length_b   1.000
_cell.length_c   1.000
_cell.angle_alpha   90.00
_cell.angle_beta   90.00
_cell.angle_gamma   90.00
#
_symmetry.space_group_name_H-M   'P 1'
#
loop_
_entity.id
_entity.type
_entity.pdbx_description
1 polymer ?
#
loop_
_entity_poly.entity_id
_entity_poly.type
_entity_poly.pdbx_seq_one_letter_code
_entity_poly.pdbx_strand_id
1 'polypeptide(L)' 'MKKIQSNDLMNIEQLEQEFGISKSAQAKARMKINQGKDNSIPFYKYGKTILYSRKAINEWLQKFAVNC' A
#
# COMPACT_ATOMS: atom_id res chain seq x y z
N MET A 1 4.45 25.25 -3.74
CA MET A 1 3.41 25.04 -2.71
C MET A 1 3.31 23.54 -2.41
N LYS A 2 4.00 23.04 -1.37
CA LYS A 2 3.81 21.66 -0.92
C LYS A 2 2.55 21.62 -0.07
N LYS A 3 1.41 21.31 -0.69
CA LYS A 3 0.20 20.92 0.04
C LYS A 3 0.50 19.55 0.67
N ILE A 4 1.05 19.56 1.88
CA ILE A 4 0.98 18.39 2.77
C ILE A 4 -0.50 18.35 3.18
N GLN A 5 -1.32 17.74 2.33
CA GLN A 5 -2.68 17.40 2.70
C GLN A 5 -2.57 16.22 3.64
N SER A 6 -2.81 16.50 4.92
CA SER A 6 -2.89 15.56 6.04
C SER A 6 -4.08 14.59 5.87
N ASN A 7 -4.06 13.81 4.81
CA ASN A 7 -4.88 12.63 4.56
C ASN A 7 -3.93 11.55 4.03
N ASP A 8 -3.05 11.06 4.90
CA ASP A 8 -2.00 10.08 4.56
C ASP A 8 -2.55 8.69 4.17
N LEU A 9 -3.87 8.50 4.22
CA LEU A 9 -4.56 7.25 3.94
C LEU A 9 -5.27 7.31 2.59
N MET A 10 -4.93 6.37 1.73
CA MET A 10 -5.54 6.16 0.41
C MET A 10 -6.42 4.93 0.42
N ASN A 11 -7.51 4.96 -0.32
CA ASN A 11 -8.28 3.76 -0.60
C ASN A 11 -7.62 2.91 -1.71
N ILE A 12 -8.19 1.74 -1.99
CA ILE A 12 -7.73 0.79 -3.01
C ILE A 12 -7.60 1.46 -4.40
N GLU A 13 -8.53 2.34 -4.76
CA GLU A 13 -8.60 2.98 -6.07
C GLU A 13 -7.58 4.10 -6.20
N GLN A 14 -7.39 4.89 -5.14
CA GLN A 14 -6.37 5.93 -5.06
C GLN A 14 -4.97 5.32 -5.13
N LEU A 15 -4.74 4.18 -4.47
CA LEU A 15 -3.47 3.47 -4.59
C LEU A 15 -3.20 3.02 -6.03
N GLU A 16 -4.22 2.50 -6.71
CA GLU A 16 -4.12 2.09 -8.12
C GLU A 16 -3.84 3.28 -9.04
N GLN A 17 -4.51 4.41 -8.83
CA GLN A 17 -4.30 5.63 -9.62
C GLN A 17 -2.94 6.29 -9.35
N GLU A 18 -2.48 6.31 -8.10
CA GLU A 18 -1.23 7.00 -7.73
C GLU A 18 0.02 6.15 -7.96
N PHE A 19 -0.05 4.84 -7.68
CA PHE A 19 1.11 3.94 -7.73
C PHE A 19 1.03 2.91 -8.86
N GLY A 20 -0.08 2.87 -9.62
CA GLY A 20 -0.27 1.88 -10.68
C GLY A 20 -0.47 0.45 -10.17
N ILE A 21 -0.69 0.26 -8.86
CA ILE A 21 -0.84 -1.07 -8.26
C ILE A 21 -2.29 -1.50 -8.38
N SER A 22 -2.55 -2.44 -9.30
CA SER A 22 -3.91 -2.91 -9.56
C SER A 22 -4.59 -3.54 -8.36
N LYS A 23 -5.92 -3.48 -8.30
CA LYS A 23 -6.72 -4.06 -7.20
C LYS A 23 -6.41 -5.54 -6.96
N SER A 24 -6.15 -6.29 -8.02
CA SER A 24 -5.77 -7.71 -7.97
C SER A 24 -4.37 -7.93 -7.40
N ALA A 25 -3.40 -7.09 -7.78
CA ALA A 25 -2.05 -7.10 -7.21
C ALA A 25 -2.09 -6.80 -5.71
N GLN A 26 -2.89 -5.81 -5.30
CA GLN A 26 -3.12 -5.49 -3.89
C GLN A 26 -3.74 -6.67 -3.12
N ALA A 27 -4.73 -7.37 -3.70
CA ALA A 27 -5.33 -8.55 -3.08
C ALA A 27 -4.31 -9.69 -2.92
N LYS A 28 -3.49 -9.94 -3.96
CA LYS A 28 -2.42 -10.95 -3.92
C LYS A 28 -1.35 -10.60 -2.88
N ALA A 29 -0.97 -9.33 -2.77
CA ALA A 29 -0.02 -8.85 -1.77
C ALA A 29 -0.59 -8.96 -0.35
N ARG A 30 -1.89 -8.70 -0.15
CA ARG A 30 -2.57 -8.94 1.12
C ARG A 30 -2.62 -10.43 1.49
N MET A 31 -2.86 -11.33 0.54
CA MET A 31 -2.85 -12.79 0.82
C MET A 31 -1.48 -13.29 1.25
N LYS A 32 -0.38 -12.71 0.72
CA LYS A 32 0.98 -13.10 1.07
C LYS A 32 1.36 -12.77 2.53
N ILE A 33 0.65 -11.85 3.19
CA ILE A 33 0.90 -11.49 4.60
C ILE A 33 0.65 -12.67 5.53
N ASN A 34 -0.35 -13.49 5.23
CA ASN A 34 -0.71 -14.67 6.02
C ASN A 34 0.31 -15.81 5.87
N GLN A 35 1.26 -15.70 4.93
CA GLN A 35 2.30 -16.70 4.69
C GLN A 35 3.64 -16.34 5.35
N GLY A 36 3.67 -15.31 6.21
CA GLY A 36 4.89 -14.90 6.93
C GLY A 36 5.98 -14.33 6.03
N LYS A 37 5.62 -13.83 4.84
CA LYS A 37 6.57 -13.18 3.94
C LYS A 37 6.63 -11.68 4.26
N ASP A 38 7.82 -11.22 4.67
CA ASP A 38 8.18 -9.82 4.98
C ASP A 38 7.89 -8.81 3.87
N ASN A 39 7.58 -9.32 2.68
CA ASN A 39 7.38 -8.58 1.45
C ASN A 39 5.90 -8.29 1.15
N SER A 40 5.07 -8.15 2.19
CA SER A 40 3.63 -7.91 2.04
C SER A 40 3.29 -6.43 2.11
N ILE A 41 2.29 -6.01 1.32
CA ILE A 41 1.91 -4.61 1.24
C ILE A 41 1.31 -4.14 2.57
N PRO A 42 1.79 -3.05 3.18
CA PRO A 42 1.24 -2.54 4.43
C PRO A 42 -0.16 -1.96 4.19
N PHE A 43 -1.16 -2.49 4.91
CA PHE A 43 -2.53 -2.01 4.83
C PHE A 43 -3.12 -1.76 6.22
N TYR A 44 -3.98 -0.75 6.31
CA TYR A 44 -4.77 -0.42 7.49
C TYR A 44 -6.20 -0.90 7.27
N LYS A 45 -6.68 -1.77 8.15
CA LYS A 45 -8.07 -2.20 8.16
C LYS A 45 -8.84 -1.37 9.17
N TYR A 46 -9.72 -0.49 8.70
CA TYR A 46 -10.64 0.27 9.53
C TYR A 46 -12.06 -0.30 9.36
N GLY A 47 -12.43 -1.23 10.24
CA GLY A 47 -13.69 -1.98 10.15
C GLY A 47 -13.77 -2.84 8.88
N LYS A 48 -14.62 -2.44 7.93
CA LYS A 48 -14.77 -3.08 6.60
C LYS A 48 -13.91 -2.43 5.51
N THR A 49 -13.34 -1.26 5.78
CA THR A 49 -12.60 -0.48 4.78
C THR A 49 -11.11 -0.79 4.89
N ILE A 50 -10.47 -0.95 3.73
CA ILE A 50 -9.02 -1.11 3.62
C ILE A 50 -8.45 0.18 3.08
N LEU A 51 -7.50 0.72 3.83
CA LEU A 51 -6.77 1.94 3.55
C LEU A 51 -5.28 1.64 3.49
N TYR A 52 -4.55 2.45 2.76
CA TYR A 52 -3.12 2.34 2.56
C TYR A 52 -2.48 3.65 2.99
N SER A 53 -1.49 3.57 3.88
CA SER A 53 -0.70 4.74 4.18
C SER A 53 0.24 5.01 3.02
N ARG A 54 0.17 6.21 2.45
CA ARG A 54 1.01 6.65 1.35
C ARG A 54 2.51 6.55 1.72
N LYS A 55 2.85 6.93 2.95
CA LYS A 55 4.20 6.77 3.52
C LYS A 55 4.62 5.30 3.62
N ALA A 56 3.77 4.44 4.19
CA ALA A 56 4.10 3.03 4.36
C ALA A 56 4.27 2.31 3.02
N ILE A 57 3.46 2.65 2.01
CA ILE A 57 3.60 2.12 0.65
C ILE A 57 4.92 2.57 0.03
N ASN A 58 5.29 3.84 0.20
CA ASN A 58 6.55 4.35 -0.33
C ASN A 58 7.77 3.67 0.31
N GLU A 59 7.75 3.49 1.64
CA GLU A 59 8.79 2.74 2.36
C GLU A 59 8.85 1.26 1.91
N TRP A 60 7.69 0.64 1.70
CA TRP A 60 7.59 -0.72 1.19
C TRP A 60 8.13 -0.85 -0.25
N LEU A 61 7.79 0.09 -1.13
CA LEU A 61 8.32 0.14 -2.49
C LEU A 61 9.82 0.35 -2.50
N GLN A 62 10.37 1.19 -1.62
CA GLN A 62 11.82 1.35 -1.50
C GLN A 62 12.49 0.04 -1.06
N LYS A 63 11.96 -0.66 -0.06
CA LYS A 63 12.50 -1.97 0.35
C LYS A 63 12.42 -3.01 -0.77
N PHE A 64 11.40 -2.94 -1.61
CA PHE A 64 11.24 -3.83 -2.76
C PHE A 64 12.17 -3.48 -3.93
N ALA A 65 12.28 -2.20 -4.27
CA ALA A 65 13.08 -1.72 -5.40
C ALA A 65 14.59 -1.86 -5.16
N VAL A 66 15.04 -1.85 -3.90
CA VAL A 66 16.45 -2.02 -3.53
C VAL A 66 16.90 -3.50 -3.58
N ASN A 67 15.99 -4.44 -3.85
CA ASN A 67 16.30 -5.86 -4.02
C ASN A 67 16.36 -6.31 -5.50
N CYS A 68 16.62 -5.38 -6.44
CA CYS A 68 16.85 -5.69 -7.86
C CYS A 68 18.34 -5.72 -8.19
#